data_AF-A0A2G7GT01-F1
#
_entry.id   AF-A0A2G7GT01-F1
#
_cell.length_a   1.000
_cell.length_b   1.000
_cell.length_c   1.000
_cell.angle_alpha   90.00
_cell.angle_beta   90.00
_cell.angle_gamma   90.00
#
_symmetry.space_group_name_H-M   'P 1'
#
loop_
_entity.id
_entity.type
_entity.pdbx_description
1 polymer ?
#
loop_
_entity_poly.entity_id
_entity_poly.type
_entity_poly.pdbx_seq_one_letter_code
_entity_poly.pdbx_strand_id
1 'polypeptide(L)'
;MFHPINLQKVDSVGYDCYDLFDLGEFDQKNSVPTKYGTKDEYLRINALHEQQHMVLADVVFNHKAGADGAWKNTVRELLKITEKNIPQMF
;
A
#
# COMPACT_ATOMS: atom_id res chain seq x y z
N MET A 1 -6.74 20.57 16.24
CA MET A 1 -6.02 19.52 16.99
C MET A 1 -5.75 18.39 16.01
N PHE A 2 -4.56 18.37 15.40
CA PHE A 2 -4.19 17.34 14.44
C PHE A 2 -3.98 16.03 15.22
N HIS A 3 -4.82 15.03 14.95
CA HIS A 3 -4.55 13.68 15.42
C HIS A 3 -3.41 13.12 14.57
N PRO A 4 -2.34 12.59 15.17
CA PRO A 4 -1.28 11.95 14.41
C PRO A 4 -1.88 10.73 13.69
N ILE A 5 -1.80 10.76 12.36
CA ILE A 5 -2.14 9.63 11.50
C ILE A 5 -1.01 8.62 11.69
N ASN A 6 -1.19 7.66 12.60
CA ASN A 6 -0.39 6.44 12.65
C ASN A 6 -0.74 5.60 11.42
N LEU A 7 -0.13 5.96 10.28
CA LEU A 7 -0.25 5.22 9.03
C LEU A 7 0.80 4.12 9.05
N GLN A 8 0.32 2.88 8.91
CA GLN A 8 1.04 1.61 9.01
C GLN A 8 1.33 1.10 10.42
N LYS A 9 0.26 0.61 11.03
CA LYS A 9 0.27 -0.25 12.20
C LYS A 9 0.53 -1.70 11.75
N VAL A 10 1.05 -2.54 12.64
CA VAL A 10 1.10 -4.02 12.52
C VAL A 10 -0.24 -4.66 12.08
N ASP A 11 -1.35 -3.91 12.15
CA ASP A 11 -2.67 -4.34 11.70
C ASP A 11 -2.93 -4.15 10.18
N SER A 12 -2.08 -3.41 9.45
CA SER A 12 -2.20 -3.21 7.99
C SER A 12 -2.10 -4.54 7.25
N VAL A 13 -2.91 -4.70 6.20
CA VAL A 13 -2.93 -5.90 5.35
C VAL A 13 -2.01 -5.80 4.13
N GLY A 14 -1.38 -4.64 3.89
CA GLY A 14 -0.37 -4.43 2.84
C GLY A 14 -0.80 -3.60 1.62
N TYR A 15 -2.08 -3.20 1.52
CA TYR A 15 -2.57 -2.40 0.37
C TYR A 15 -2.34 -0.89 0.51
N ASP A 16 -2.12 -0.40 1.72
CA ASP A 16 -1.86 1.01 2.05
C ASP A 16 -0.36 1.33 2.11
N CYS A 17 0.38 0.87 1.10
CA CYS A 17 1.84 0.89 1.06
C CYS A 17 2.46 2.31 1.08
N TYR A 18 3.49 2.52 1.89
CA TYR A 18 4.30 3.74 1.95
C TYR A 18 5.50 3.65 1.00
N ASP A 19 6.33 2.62 1.20
CA ASP A 19 7.43 2.26 0.30
C ASP A 19 7.24 0.83 -0.25
N LEU A 20 7.15 0.73 -1.58
CA LEU A 20 6.91 -0.53 -2.29
C LEU A 20 8.08 -1.51 -2.19
N PHE A 21 9.28 -1.01 -1.87
CA PHE A 21 10.49 -1.81 -1.85
C PHE A 21 10.87 -2.28 -0.44
N ASP A 22 10.21 -1.76 0.59
CA ASP A 22 10.42 -2.21 1.95
C ASP A 22 9.54 -3.43 2.24
N LEU A 23 10.21 -4.54 2.54
CA LEU A 23 9.58 -5.82 2.84
C LEU A 23 9.62 -6.13 4.36
N GLY A 24 9.76 -5.10 5.19
CA GLY A 24 9.90 -5.20 6.65
C GLY A 24 11.35 -5.17 7.10
N GLU A 25 12.16 -4.28 6.52
CA GLU A 25 13.57 -4.08 6.87
C GLU A 25 13.88 -2.67 7.39
N PHE A 26 13.00 -1.68 7.16
CA PHE A 26 13.18 -0.32 7.65
C PHE A 26 12.06 0.09 8.63
N ASP A 27 12.36 1.06 9.50
CA ASP A 27 11.35 1.63 10.40
C ASP A 27 10.39 2.52 9.60
N GLN A 28 9.18 2.01 9.40
CA GLN A 28 8.06 2.75 8.84
C GLN A 28 7.12 3.18 9.96
N LYS A 29 7.18 4.46 10.32
CA LYS A 29 6.23 5.10 11.25
C LYS A 29 6.12 4.34 12.59
N ASN A 30 7.27 3.99 13.19
CA ASN A 30 7.45 3.32 14.48
C ASN A 30 7.27 1.78 14.45
N SER A 31 7.41 1.16 13.29
CA SER A 31 7.41 -0.30 13.16
C SER A 31 8.37 -0.73 12.05
N VAL A 32 9.24 -1.70 12.37
CA VAL A 32 10.09 -2.37 11.37
C VAL A 32 9.38 -3.57 10.74
N PRO A 33 8.77 -4.51 11.49
CA PRO A 33 8.10 -5.63 10.84
C PRO A 33 6.79 -5.18 10.19
N THR A 34 6.47 -5.81 9.07
CA THR A 34 5.11 -5.82 8.54
C THR A 34 4.21 -6.67 9.44
N LYS A 35 2.89 -6.68 9.17
CA LYS A 35 1.97 -7.65 9.78
C LYS A 35 2.42 -9.11 9.61
N TYR A 36 3.12 -9.41 8.52
CA TYR A 36 3.50 -10.77 8.13
C TYR A 36 4.94 -11.13 8.52
N GLY A 37 5.65 -10.23 9.20
CA GLY A 37 7.01 -10.45 9.68
C GLY A 37 8.04 -9.49 9.06
N THR A 38 9.31 -9.82 9.28
CA THR A 38 10.48 -9.10 8.75
C THR A 38 10.88 -9.61 7.37
N LYS A 39 11.76 -8.87 6.69
CA LYS A 39 12.39 -9.32 5.43
C LYS A 39 13.10 -10.67 5.57
N ASP A 40 13.75 -10.92 6.69
CA ASP A 40 14.44 -12.21 6.93
C ASP A 40 13.44 -13.37 7.04
N GLU A 41 12.27 -13.13 7.62
CA GLU A 41 11.18 -14.11 7.65
C GLU A 41 10.56 -14.31 6.26
N TYR A 42 10.37 -13.22 5.51
CA TYR A 42 9.93 -13.27 4.12
C TYR A 42 10.89 -14.09 3.23
N LEU A 43 12.20 -13.95 3.38
CA LEU A 43 13.18 -14.70 2.59
C LEU A 43 13.14 -16.22 2.82
N ARG A 44 12.44 -16.69 3.86
CA ARG A 44 12.19 -18.14 4.07
C ARG A 44 11.31 -18.75 2.97
N ILE A 45 10.70 -17.94 2.09
CA ILE A 45 10.01 -18.43 0.88
C ILE A 45 10.93 -19.28 -0.01
N ASN A 46 12.26 -19.16 0.11
CA ASN A 46 13.21 -19.99 -0.63
C ASN A 46 12.99 -21.50 -0.38
N ALA A 47 12.52 -21.89 0.80
CA ALA A 47 12.16 -23.28 1.09
C ALA A 47 11.01 -23.79 0.19
N LEU A 48 10.07 -22.91 -0.20
CA LEU A 48 9.00 -23.26 -1.16
C LEU A 48 9.57 -23.40 -2.57
N HIS A 49 10.50 -22.53 -2.96
CA HIS A 49 11.17 -22.62 -4.26
C HIS A 49 11.99 -23.90 -4.40
N GLU A 50 12.67 -24.34 -3.34
CA GLU A 50 13.39 -25.63 -3.30
C GLU A 50 12.47 -26.83 -3.54
N GLN A 51 11.19 -26.72 -3.16
CA GLN A 51 10.15 -27.73 -3.41
C GLN A 51 9.39 -27.48 -4.72
N GLN A 52 9.89 -26.60 -5.59
CA GLN A 52 9.28 -26.25 -6.88
C GLN A 52 7.87 -25.66 -6.79
N HIS A 53 7.52 -25.05 -5.65
CA HIS A 53 6.29 -24.29 -5.51
C HIS A 53 6.48 -22.85 -6.00
N MET A 54 5.49 -22.35 -6.74
CA MET A 54 5.45 -20.94 -7.13
C MET A 54 4.90 -20.09 -5.99
N VAL A 55 5.56 -18.97 -5.72
CA VAL A 55 5.09 -17.93 -4.81
C VAL A 55 4.72 -16.70 -5.63
N LEU A 56 3.55 -16.13 -5.37
CA LEU A 56 3.08 -14.92 -6.04
C LEU A 56 3.20 -13.73 -5.10
N ALA A 57 3.84 -12.65 -5.58
CA ALA A 57 3.86 -11.37 -4.89
C ALA A 57 2.69 -10.51 -5.38
N ASP A 58 1.86 -10.03 -4.45
CA ASP A 58 0.82 -9.03 -4.73
C ASP A 58 1.42 -7.64 -4.55
N VAL A 59 1.43 -6.84 -5.62
CA VAL A 59 2.06 -5.51 -5.64
C VAL A 59 1.05 -4.47 -6.12
N VAL A 60 0.90 -3.41 -5.35
CA VAL A 60 -0.15 -2.40 -5.53
C VAL A 60 0.48 -1.11 -6.06
N PHE A 61 0.43 -0.90 -7.38
CA PHE A 61 0.95 0.32 -8.01
C PHE A 61 -0.04 1.49 -8.03
N ASN A 62 -1.34 1.21 -7.81
CA ASN A 62 -2.40 2.18 -8.04
C ASN A 62 -2.37 3.36 -7.05
N HIS A 63 -1.85 3.16 -5.83
CA HIS A 63 -1.82 4.19 -4.81
C HIS A 63 -0.69 3.96 -3.80
N LYS A 64 -0.32 5.05 -3.11
CA LYS A 64 0.54 5.05 -1.92
C LYS A 64 -0.15 5.83 -0.81
N ALA A 65 0.11 5.45 0.44
CA ALA A 65 -0.40 6.14 1.63
C ALA A 65 0.77 6.65 2.49
N GLY A 66 0.49 7.44 3.53
CA GLY A 66 1.51 7.79 4.54
C GLY A 66 2.42 8.99 4.24
N ALA A 67 2.10 9.82 3.24
CA ALA A 67 2.94 10.96 2.83
C ALA A 67 3.42 11.84 4.00
N ASP A 68 4.70 12.22 3.98
CA ASP A 68 5.34 13.05 5.01
C ASP A 68 5.01 14.54 4.92
N GLY A 69 4.60 14.99 3.75
CA GLY A 69 4.41 16.41 3.44
C GLY A 69 3.08 16.70 2.78
N ALA A 70 2.67 17.96 2.86
CA ALA A 70 1.54 18.50 2.14
C ALA A 70 1.98 19.67 1.28
N TRP A 71 1.43 19.75 0.07
CA TRP A 71 1.66 20.83 -0.87
C TRP A 71 0.33 21.29 -1.45
N LYS A 72 0.26 22.58 -1.79
CA LYS A 72 -0.94 23.15 -2.41
C LYS A 72 -0.99 22.71 -3.87
N ASN A 73 -2.07 22.04 -4.24
CA ASN A 73 -2.36 21.66 -5.60
C ASN A 73 -3.69 22.26 -6.04
N THR A 74 -3.76 22.68 -7.30
CA THR A 74 -5.02 23.04 -7.94
C THR A 74 -5.75 21.75 -8.30
N VAL A 75 -6.97 21.59 -7.82
CA VAL A 75 -7.84 20.46 -8.15
C VAL A 75 -9.02 20.93 -8.98
N ARG A 76 -9.50 20.07 -9.89
CA ARG A 76 -10.74 20.29 -10.63
C ARG A 76 -11.74 19.24 -10.22
N GLU A 77 -12.87 19.65 -9.68
CA GLU A 77 -14.00 18.74 -9.50
C GLU A 77 -14.55 18.37 -10.88
N LEU A 78 -14.59 17.08 -11.17
CA LEU A 78 -15.24 16.56 -12.37
C LEU A 78 -16.74 16.42 -12.08
N LEU A 79 -17.56 16.59 -13.12
CA LEU A 79 -19.00 16.43 -13.01
C LEU A 79 -19.31 15.03 -12.48
N LYS A 80 -20.14 14.95 -11.44
CA LYS A 80 -20.66 13.68 -10.94
C LYS A 80 -21.48 13.03 -12.04
N ILE A 81 -21.06 11.84 -12.47
CA ILE A 81 -21.90 10.98 -13.31
C ILE A 81 -23.07 10.53 -12.42
N THR A 82 -24.27 10.92 -12.82
CA THR A 82 -25.53 10.43 -12.26
C THR A 82 -26.25 9.67 -13.35
N GLU A 83 -27.27 8.87 -13.02
CA GLU A 83 -28.11 8.19 -14.01
C GLU A 83 -28.67 9.15 -15.09
N LYS A 84 -28.81 10.44 -14.75
CA LYS A 84 -29.28 11.50 -15.65
C LYS A 84 -28.23 12.01 -16.66
N ASN A 85 -26.96 11.65 -16.49
CA ASN A 85 -25.83 12.14 -17.29
C ASN A 85 -24.96 10.99 -17.86
N ILE A 86 -25.53 9.78 -18.05
CA ILE A 86 -24.87 8.72 -18.80
C ILE A 86 -24.88 9.12 -20.28
N PRO A 87 -23.72 9.34 -20.94
CA PRO A 87 -23.70 9.45 -22.39
C PRO A 87 -24.22 8.12 -22.94
N GLN A 88 -25.30 8.13 -23.72
CA GLN A 88 -25.71 6.94 -24.47
C GLN A 88 -24.56 6.59 -25.43
N MET A 89 -23.74 5.63 -25.03
CA MET A 89 -22.83 4.94 -25.92
C MET A 89 -23.67 3.94 -26.70
N PHE A 90 -23.74 4.12 -28.02
CA PHE A 90 -24.29 3.15 -28.95
C PHE A 90 -23.54 1.81 -28.86
#